data_AF-A0A6N3QLY0-F1
#
_entry.id   AF-A0A6N3QLY0-F1
#
_cell.length_a   1.000
_cell.length_b   1.000
_cell.length_c   1.000
_cell.angle_alpha   90.00
_cell.angle_beta   90.00
_cell.angle_gamma   90.00
#
_symmetry.space_group_name_H-M   'P 1'
#
loop_
_entity.id
_entity.type
_entity.pdbx_description
1 polymer ?
#
loop_
_entity_poly.entity_id
_entity_poly.type
_entity_poly.pdbx_seq_one_letter_code
_entity_poly.pdbx_strand_id
1 'polypeptide(L)'
;MCAEMLQLINEVGDKLVGYAWVMEYTERKGLHIHFVGYLNGQIHRSSYLVSRLMGDIWRRVTDGNGYYHWCRFNKNYPVNINHVIHYSDHKAVNALRYAISYLAKREQKECGIVLGCSRLPEKSHRGRPRLDSTLPGICSQV
;
A
#
# COMPACT_ATOMS: atom_id res chain seq x y z
N MET A 1 -13.52 7.33 -14.41
CA MET A 1 -12.48 7.13 -13.37
C MET A 1 -12.61 5.83 -12.57
N CYS A 2 -13.78 5.41 -12.08
CA CYS A 2 -13.89 4.15 -11.33
C CYS A 2 -13.63 2.90 -12.19
N ALA A 3 -14.16 2.85 -13.42
CA ALA A 3 -13.98 1.70 -14.31
C ALA A 3 -12.50 1.52 -14.70
N GLU A 4 -11.82 2.63 -14.98
CA GLU A 4 -10.41 2.72 -15.32
C GLU A 4 -9.54 2.30 -14.12
N MET A 5 -9.95 2.64 -12.90
CA MET A 5 -9.30 2.18 -11.68
C MET A 5 -9.43 0.67 -11.49
N LEU A 6 -10.62 0.11 -11.75
CA LEU A 6 -10.82 -1.34 -11.72
C LEU A 6 -10.00 -2.05 -12.80
N GLN A 7 -9.94 -1.49 -14.01
CA GLN A 7 -9.11 -2.01 -15.09
C GLN A 7 -7.64 -1.97 -14.72
N LEU A 8 -7.14 -0.87 -14.15
CA LEU A 8 -5.77 -0.78 -13.65
C LEU A 8 -5.48 -1.89 -12.63
N ILE A 9 -6.35 -2.08 -11.64
CA ILE A 9 -6.18 -3.12 -10.61
C ILE A 9 -6.10 -4.51 -11.26
N ASN A 10 -7.02 -4.81 -12.18
CA ASN A 10 -7.06 -6.10 -12.87
C ASN A 10 -5.78 -6.35 -13.68
N GLU A 11 -5.28 -5.34 -14.39
CA GLU A 11 -4.11 -5.47 -15.25
C GLU A 11 -2.78 -5.51 -14.48
N VAL A 12 -2.69 -4.85 -13.32
CA VAL A 12 -1.52 -5.00 -12.43
C VAL A 12 -1.49 -6.41 -11.84
N GLY A 13 -2.66 -6.93 -11.48
CA GLY A 13 -2.87 -8.31 -11.08
C GLY A 13 -2.07 -8.74 -9.85
N ASP A 14 -1.43 -9.89 -9.97
CA ASP A 14 -0.70 -10.62 -8.91
C ASP A 14 0.49 -9.88 -8.28
N LYS A 15 0.96 -8.80 -8.91
CA LYS A 15 2.01 -7.94 -8.35
C LYS A 15 1.55 -7.23 -7.08
N LEU A 16 0.24 -6.99 -6.96
CA LEU A 16 -0.38 -6.45 -5.77
C LEU A 16 -0.88 -7.61 -4.89
N VAL A 17 -0.39 -7.67 -3.65
CA VAL A 17 -1.00 -8.55 -2.62
C VAL A 17 -2.21 -7.87 -1.95
N GLY A 18 -2.41 -6.60 -2.23
CA GLY A 18 -3.62 -5.87 -1.89
C GLY A 18 -3.54 -4.40 -2.29
N TYR A 19 -4.61 -3.67 -2.08
CA TYR A 19 -4.68 -2.25 -2.39
C TYR A 19 -5.72 -1.50 -1.55
N ALA A 20 -5.59 -0.18 -1.52
CA ALA A 20 -6.63 0.75 -1.11
C ALA A 20 -6.58 1.98 -2.02
N TRP A 21 -7.73 2.52 -2.39
CA TRP A 21 -7.83 3.74 -3.16
C TRP A 21 -9.05 4.57 -2.76
N VAL A 22 -8.96 5.87 -3.00
CA VAL A 22 -10.02 6.83 -2.72
C VAL A 22 -10.05 7.86 -3.84
N MET A 23 -11.26 8.26 -4.22
CA MET A 23 -11.48 9.35 -5.16
C MET A 23 -11.71 10.64 -4.39
N GLU A 24 -11.08 11.71 -4.86
CA GLU A 24 -11.16 13.04 -4.30
C GLU A 24 -11.41 14.07 -5.39
N TYR A 25 -11.98 15.20 -4.99
CA TYR A 25 -12.17 16.36 -5.85
C TYR A 25 -11.59 17.59 -5.17
N THR A 26 -10.89 18.41 -5.94
CA THR A 26 -10.48 19.76 -5.52
C THR A 26 -10.61 20.68 -6.72
N GLU A 27 -11.01 21.93 -6.54
CA GLU A 27 -11.15 22.89 -7.64
C GLU A 27 -9.87 23.01 -8.49
N ARG A 28 -8.70 22.96 -7.83
CA ARG A 28 -7.40 23.12 -8.51
C ARG A 28 -6.96 21.90 -9.32
N LYS A 29 -7.19 20.68 -8.82
CA LYS A 29 -6.71 19.43 -9.47
C LYS A 29 -7.81 18.67 -10.20
N GLY A 30 -9.07 19.09 -10.06
CA GLY A 30 -10.22 18.31 -10.46
C GLY A 30 -10.30 16.97 -9.74
N LEU A 31 -10.92 16.00 -10.40
CA LEU A 31 -11.10 14.64 -9.92
C LEU A 31 -9.76 13.88 -9.97
N HIS A 32 -9.34 13.30 -8.85
CA HIS A 32 -8.12 12.51 -8.76
C HIS A 32 -8.28 11.33 -7.80
N ILE A 33 -7.45 10.31 -7.99
CA ILE A 33 -7.43 9.12 -7.14
C ILE A 33 -6.12 9.08 -6.38
N HIS A 34 -6.22 8.89 -5.06
CA HIS A 34 -5.10 8.43 -4.28
C HIS A 34 -5.13 6.91 -4.20
N PHE A 35 -4.02 6.27 -4.53
CA PHE A 35 -3.88 4.81 -4.56
C PHE A 35 -2.69 4.36 -3.70
N VAL A 36 -2.90 3.31 -2.92
CA VAL A 36 -1.87 2.59 -2.17
C VAL A 36 -1.94 1.12 -2.57
N GLY A 37 -0.82 0.60 -3.08
CA GLY A 37 -0.64 -0.81 -3.40
C GLY A 37 0.30 -1.49 -2.42
N TYR A 38 -0.08 -2.68 -1.94
CA TYR A 38 0.77 -3.52 -1.11
C TYR A 38 1.48 -4.54 -1.99
N LEU A 39 2.79 -4.64 -1.83
CA LEU A 39 3.65 -5.57 -2.55
C LEU A 39 4.20 -6.61 -1.60
N ASN A 40 4.42 -7.84 -2.09
CA ASN A 40 5.13 -8.84 -1.32
C ASN A 40 6.62 -8.45 -1.21
N GLY A 41 7.06 -8.06 -0.01
CA GLY A 41 8.46 -7.66 0.25
C GLY A 41 9.50 -8.76 0.00
N GLN A 42 9.10 -10.03 -0.06
CA GLN A 42 9.99 -11.14 -0.43
C GLN A 42 10.32 -11.15 -1.93
N ILE A 43 9.39 -10.66 -2.77
CA ILE A 43 9.52 -10.60 -4.23
C ILE A 43 10.03 -9.23 -4.65
N HIS A 44 9.50 -8.17 -4.05
CA HIS A 44 9.77 -6.78 -4.42
C HIS A 44 10.50 -6.06 -3.29
N ARG A 45 11.76 -5.70 -3.54
CA ARG A 45 12.55 -4.84 -2.61
C ARG A 45 12.35 -3.35 -2.85
N SER A 46 11.67 -2.98 -3.94
CA SER A 46 11.33 -1.61 -4.31
C SER A 46 10.01 -1.59 -5.05
N SER A 47 9.20 -0.55 -4.81
CA SER A 47 7.94 -0.31 -5.52
C SER A 47 8.13 0.36 -6.88
N TYR A 48 9.34 0.79 -7.23
CA TYR A 48 9.60 1.59 -8.43
C TYR A 48 9.11 0.94 -9.72
N LEU A 49 9.48 -0.32 -9.97
CA LEU A 49 9.12 -1.01 -11.21
C LEU A 49 7.60 -1.22 -11.32
N VAL A 50 6.94 -1.58 -10.22
CA VAL A 50 5.48 -1.73 -10.19
C VAL A 50 4.81 -0.38 -10.38
N SER A 51 5.32 0.69 -9.77
CA SER A 51 4.78 2.05 -9.98
C SER A 51 4.93 2.53 -11.42
N ARG A 52 6.01 2.18 -12.11
CA ARG A 52 6.21 2.50 -13.54
C ARG A 52 5.20 1.76 -14.40
N LEU A 53 5.08 0.44 -14.19
CA LEU A 53 4.08 -0.39 -14.86
C LEU A 53 2.66 0.18 -14.66
N MET A 54 2.31 0.51 -13.41
CA MET A 54 1.02 1.13 -13.10
C MET A 54 0.81 2.45 -13.85
N GLY A 55 1.84 3.30 -13.95
CA GLY A 55 1.75 4.53 -14.72
C GLY A 55 1.52 4.31 -16.21
N ASP A 56 2.16 3.30 -16.79
CA ASP A 56 1.99 2.93 -18.20
C ASP A 56 0.60 2.34 -18.47
N ILE A 57 0.09 1.49 -17.56
CA ILE A 57 -1.29 0.99 -17.61
C ILE A 57 -2.27 2.16 -17.47
N TRP A 58 -2.07 3.05 -16.49
CA TRP A 58 -2.97 4.19 -16.25
C TRP A 58 -3.10 5.08 -17.48
N ARG A 59 -1.98 5.38 -18.14
CA ARG A 59 -1.98 6.14 -19.39
C ARG A 59 -2.80 5.43 -20.46
N ARG A 60 -2.70 4.11 -20.59
CA ARG A 60 -3.46 3.35 -21.59
C ARG A 60 -4.95 3.27 -21.27
N VAL A 61 -5.34 2.96 -20.02
CA VAL A 61 -6.77 2.82 -19.64
C VAL A 61 -7.53 4.15 -19.63
N THR A 62 -6.81 5.27 -19.68
CA THR A 62 -7.36 6.63 -19.78
C THR A 62 -7.19 7.24 -21.18
N ASP A 63 -6.81 6.43 -22.17
CA ASP A 63 -6.55 6.87 -23.55
C ASP A 63 -5.59 8.07 -23.64
N GLY A 64 -4.58 8.09 -22.77
CA GLY A 64 -3.57 9.14 -22.69
C GLY A 64 -3.97 10.37 -21.88
N ASN A 65 -5.23 10.49 -21.46
CA ASN A 65 -5.73 11.67 -20.74
C ASN A 65 -5.38 11.68 -19.24
N GLY A 66 -5.06 10.52 -18.68
CA GLY A 66 -4.72 10.36 -17.27
C GLY A 66 -3.27 10.71 -16.95
N TYR A 67 -3.07 11.53 -15.92
CA TYR A 67 -1.78 11.76 -15.30
C TYR A 67 -1.58 10.85 -14.08
N TYR A 68 -0.36 10.41 -13.83
CA TYR A 68 0.01 9.70 -12.60
C TYR A 68 1.20 10.37 -11.94
N HIS A 69 1.24 10.31 -10.61
CA HIS A 69 2.38 10.77 -9.82
C HIS A 69 2.77 9.71 -8.81
N TRP A 70 4.01 9.20 -8.95
CA TRP A 70 4.58 8.33 -7.93
C TRP A 70 5.08 9.16 -6.75
N CYS A 71 4.42 9.01 -5.59
CA CYS A 71 4.77 9.73 -4.38
C CYS A 71 6.10 9.23 -3.78
N ARG A 72 7.23 9.80 -4.24
CA ARG A 72 8.54 9.58 -3.62
C ARG A 72 8.58 10.20 -2.24
N PHE A 73 9.34 9.62 -1.33
CA PHE A 73 9.54 10.22 -0.02
C PHE A 73 10.13 11.63 -0.16
N ASN A 74 9.56 12.56 0.60
CA ASN A 74 10.04 13.93 0.75
C ASN A 74 10.24 14.18 2.25
N LYS A 75 11.30 14.89 2.62
CA LYS A 75 11.59 15.29 4.02
C LYS A 75 10.44 16.05 4.70
N ASN A 76 9.57 16.68 3.91
CA ASN A 76 8.39 17.39 4.41
C ASN A 76 7.22 16.45 4.74
N TYR A 77 7.31 15.17 4.37
CA TYR A 77 6.30 14.18 4.74
C TYR A 77 6.57 13.66 6.15
N PRO A 78 5.53 13.60 7.00
CA PRO A 78 5.67 13.16 8.40
C PRO A 78 6.09 11.69 8.52
N VAL A 79 5.85 10.88 7.48
CA VAL A 79 6.14 9.45 7.46
C VAL A 79 6.70 9.02 6.11
N ASN A 80 7.53 7.97 6.12
CA ASN A 80 8.00 7.28 4.92
C ASN A 80 7.42 5.88 4.88
N ILE A 81 6.72 5.51 3.80
CA ILE A 81 6.19 4.16 3.58
C ILE A 81 6.76 3.50 2.31
N ASN A 82 7.72 4.14 1.64
CA ASN A 82 8.32 3.67 0.38
C ASN A 82 9.49 2.71 0.62
N HIS A 83 9.33 1.78 1.55
CA HIS A 83 10.32 0.75 1.88
C HIS A 83 9.62 -0.53 2.34
N VAL A 84 10.36 -1.63 2.43
CA VAL A 84 9.82 -2.89 2.93
C VAL A 84 9.53 -2.75 4.42
N ILE A 85 8.26 -2.91 4.81
CA ILE A 85 7.81 -2.84 6.20
C ILE A 85 7.69 -4.26 6.76
N HIS A 86 8.49 -4.57 7.78
CA HIS A 86 8.38 -5.84 8.49
C HIS A 86 7.26 -5.79 9.54
N TYR A 87 6.50 -6.87 9.72
CA TYR A 87 5.34 -6.88 10.62
C TYR A 87 5.68 -6.61 12.09
N SER A 88 6.91 -6.91 12.53
CA SER A 88 7.37 -6.63 13.89
C SER A 88 7.88 -5.21 14.07
N ASP A 89 8.05 -4.46 12.98
CA ASP A 89 8.38 -3.04 13.05
C ASP A 89 7.09 -2.24 13.28
N HIS A 90 6.67 -2.21 14.55
CA HIS A 90 5.45 -1.52 14.95
C HIS A 90 5.49 -0.02 14.61
N LYS A 91 6.68 0.59 14.57
CA LYS A 91 6.85 2.01 14.20
C LYS A 91 6.53 2.20 12.73
N ALA A 92 7.10 1.38 11.84
CA ALA A 92 6.82 1.44 10.41
C ALA A 92 5.36 1.06 10.09
N VAL A 93 4.78 0.08 10.78
CA VAL A 93 3.36 -0.27 10.64
C VAL A 93 2.46 0.90 11.07
N ASN A 94 2.77 1.60 12.15
CA ASN A 94 2.00 2.77 12.56
C ASN A 94 2.17 3.96 11.60
N ALA A 95 3.37 4.14 11.04
CA ALA A 95 3.62 5.10 9.98
C ALA A 95 2.76 4.82 8.73
N LEU A 96 2.61 3.54 8.37
CA LEU A 96 1.70 3.11 7.30
C LEU A 96 0.23 3.39 7.62
N ARG A 97 -0.24 3.05 8.83
CA ARG A 97 -1.60 3.38 9.27
C ARG A 97 -1.88 4.87 9.21
N TYR A 98 -0.92 5.68 9.63
CA TYR A 98 -1.00 7.12 9.55
C TYR A 98 -1.05 7.62 8.10
N ALA A 99 -0.20 7.09 7.20
CA ALA A 99 -0.28 7.46 5.78
C ALA A 99 -1.65 7.12 5.16
N ILE A 100 -2.23 5.97 5.51
CA ILE A 100 -3.55 5.55 5.02
C ILE A 100 -4.66 6.42 5.62
N SER A 101 -4.56 6.83 6.89
CA SER A 101 -5.59 7.69 7.51
C SER A 101 -5.70 9.05 6.81
N TYR A 102 -4.62 9.53 6.19
CA TYR A 102 -4.66 10.74 5.37
C TYR A 102 -5.56 10.60 4.13
N LEU A 103 -5.70 9.39 3.59
CA LEU A 103 -6.63 9.11 2.48
C LEU A 103 -8.10 9.17 2.94
N ALA A 104 -8.35 8.96 4.22
CA ALA A 104 -9.69 8.97 4.82
C ALA A 104 -10.18 10.37 5.20
N LYS A 105 -9.37 11.43 4.98
CA LYS A 105 -9.73 12.83 5.25
C LYS A 105 -10.99 13.24 4.48
N ARG A 106 -11.90 13.98 5.12
CA ARG A 106 -13.23 14.27 4.55
C ARG A 106 -13.26 15.56 3.73
N GLU A 107 -12.27 16.43 3.91
CA GLU A 107 -12.24 17.80 3.39
C GLU A 107 -12.19 17.88 1.85
N GLN A 108 -11.90 16.77 1.16
CA GLN A 108 -11.76 16.69 -0.31
C GLN A 108 -12.80 15.76 -0.96
N LYS A 109 -13.90 15.47 -0.24
CA LYS A 109 -14.91 14.48 -0.60
C LYS A 109 -16.30 15.11 -0.75
N GLU A 110 -16.35 16.25 -1.44
CA GLU A 110 -17.57 17.04 -1.65
C GLU A 110 -18.68 16.24 -2.34
N CYS A 111 -18.31 15.33 -3.25
CA CYS A 111 -19.25 14.46 -3.96
C CYS A 111 -19.51 13.12 -3.22
N GLY A 112 -19.15 13.00 -1.94
CA GLY A 112 -19.27 11.79 -1.14
C GLY A 112 -18.00 10.93 -1.12
N ILE A 113 -18.06 9.83 -0.36
CA ILE A 113 -16.91 8.92 -0.16
C ILE A 113 -16.97 7.80 -1.20
N VAL A 114 -16.17 7.92 -2.26
CA VAL A 114 -15.95 6.85 -3.24
C VAL A 114 -14.58 6.24 -3.02
N LEU A 115 -14.55 4.99 -2.54
CA LEU A 115 -13.31 4.27 -2.20
C LEU A 115 -13.41 2.78 -2.55
N GLY A 116 -12.26 2.12 -2.62
CA GLY A 116 -12.18 0.68 -2.73
C GLY A 116 -10.95 0.13 -2.02
N CYS A 117 -11.07 -1.02 -1.38
CA CYS A 117 -9.96 -1.72 -0.76
C CYS A 117 -10.08 -3.23 -0.96
N SER A 118 -8.95 -3.91 -1.06
CA SER A 118 -8.92 -5.36 -1.09
C SER A 118 -8.91 -5.92 0.34
N ARG A 119 -9.40 -7.15 0.51
CA ARG A 119 -9.02 -7.96 1.67
C ARG A 119 -7.53 -8.27 1.56
N LEU A 120 -6.77 -8.02 2.63
CA LEU A 120 -5.37 -8.45 2.70
C LEU A 120 -5.31 -9.96 2.97
N PRO A 121 -4.34 -10.68 2.37
CA PRO A 121 -4.18 -12.10 2.64
C PRO A 121 -3.90 -12.32 4.13
N GLU A 122 -4.48 -13.39 4.68
CA GLU A 122 -4.23 -13.77 6.06
C GLU A 122 -2.77 -14.12 6.27
N LYS A 123 -2.28 -13.83 7.48
CA LYS A 123 -0.90 -14.15 7.84
C LYS A 123 -0.71 -15.65 7.71
N SER A 124 0.24 -16.06 6.87
CA SER A 124 0.62 -17.47 6.82
C SER A 124 1.17 -17.92 8.17
N HIS A 125 0.69 -19.07 8.65
CA HIS A 125 1.32 -19.78 9.78
C HIS A 125 2.66 -20.42 9.39
N ARG A 126 3.05 -20.33 8.11
CA ARG A 126 4.34 -20.83 7.62
C ARG A 126 5.47 -19.88 8.04
N GLY A 127 6.45 -20.44 8.72
CA GLY A 127 7.66 -19.77 9.19
C GLY A 127 8.40 -20.69 10.15
N ARG A 128 9.70 -20.47 10.34
CA ARG A 128 10.46 -21.17 11.37
C ARG A 128 9.83 -20.83 12.74
N PRO A 129 9.43 -21.82 13.57
CA PRO A 129 9.01 -21.57 14.94
C PRO A 129 10.11 -20.75 15.63
N ARG A 130 9.75 -19.64 16.26
CA ARG A 130 10.71 -18.95 17.12
C ARG A 130 10.89 -19.84 18.33
N LEU A 131 12.12 -20.24 18.65
CA LEU A 131 12.40 -20.76 19.99
C LEU A 131 12.09 -19.63 20.96
N ASP A 132 11.11 -19.84 21.84
CA ASP A 132 11.03 -19.04 23.05
C ASP A 132 12.33 -19.26 23.82
N SER A 133 13.03 -18.18 24.15
CA SER A 133 14.18 -18.20 25.04
C SER A 133 13.72 -18.44 26.47
N THR A 134 13.17 -19.60 26.74
CA THR A 134 13.20 -20.18 28.09
C THR A 134 14.40 -21.11 28.08
N LEU A 135 15.51 -20.65 28.66
CA LEU A 135 16.67 -21.49 28.92
C LEU A 135 16.17 -22.76 29.62
N PRO A 136 16.45 -23.98 29.11
CA PRO A 136 16.11 -25.18 29.85
C PRO A 136 16.88 -25.16 31.16
N GLY A 137 16.13 -25.20 32.26
CA GLY A 137 16.68 -25.37 33.60
C GLY A 137 17.64 -26.54 33.62
N ILE A 138 18.77 -26.31 34.28
CA ILE A 138 19.80 -27.29 34.59
C ILE A 138 19.13 -28.54 35.15
N CYS A 139 19.19 -29.63 34.39
CA CYS A 139 18.94 -30.96 34.90
C CYS A 139 20.18 -31.37 35.70
N SER A 140 20.09 -31.33 37.03
CA SER A 140 21.01 -32.05 37.91
C SER A 140 20.19 -33.04 38.75
N GLN A 141 20.16 -34.28 38.28
CA GLN A 141 20.06 -35.45 39.16
C GLN A 141 21.50 -35.91 39.43
N VAL A 142 21.97 -35.78 40.67
CA VAL A 142 22.33 -36.80 41.68
C VAL A 142 22.93 -36.05 42.86
#